data_AF-A0A171J9M2-F1
#
_entry.id   AF-A0A171J9M2-F1
#
_cell.length_a   1.000
_cell.length_b   1.000
_cell.length_c   1.000
_cell.angle_alpha   90.00
_cell.angle_beta   90.00
_cell.angle_gamma   90.00
#
_symmetry.space_group_name_H-M   'P 1'
#
loop_
_entity.id
_entity.type
_entity.pdbx_description
1 polymer ?
#
loop_
_entity_poly.entity_id
_entity_poly.type
_entity_poly.pdbx_seq_one_letter_code
_entity_poly.pdbx_strand_id
1 'polypeptide(L)'
;MTLILMSIYALFVFALAAYTWRHRNQNFLMIKKPAPALTRFLKIFTVLFTVVGVFAIIGGLAFPTWANLVILVSGAFLATIFIFISLTQIKL
;
A
#
# COMPACT_ATOMS: atom_id res chain seq x y z
N MET A 1 -6.78 14.95 16.75
CA MET A 1 -7.61 13.90 16.13
C MET A 1 -7.07 13.48 14.75
N THR A 2 -6.87 14.41 13.82
CA THR A 2 -6.37 14.13 12.45
C THR A 2 -5.00 13.46 12.42
N LEU A 3 -4.07 13.91 13.27
CA LEU A 3 -2.74 13.31 13.40
C LEU A 3 -2.82 11.83 13.80
N ILE A 4 -3.59 11.50 14.83
CA ILE A 4 -3.77 10.12 15.30
C ILE A 4 -4.33 9.23 14.19
N LEU A 5 -5.34 9.72 13.47
CA LEU A 5 -5.97 8.99 12.36
C LEU A 5 -4.97 8.75 11.22
N MET A 6 -4.19 9.77 10.84
CA MET A 6 -3.15 9.66 9.81
C MET A 6 -2.00 8.75 10.23
N SER A 7 -1.63 8.76 11.52
CA SER A 7 -0.62 7.84 12.06
C SER A 7 -1.08 6.39 12.01
N ILE A 8 -2.32 6.10 12.41
CA ILE A 8 -2.91 4.75 12.31
C ILE A 8 -2.95 4.31 10.84
N TYR A 9 -3.44 5.18 9.96
CA TYR A 9 -3.50 4.92 8.52
C TYR A 9 -2.11 4.63 7.94
N ALA A 10 -1.11 5.47 8.25
CA ALA A 10 0.27 5.26 7.84
C ALA A 10 0.80 3.90 8.32
N LEU A 11 0.47 3.50 9.54
CA LEU A 11 0.86 2.21 10.11
C LEU A 11 0.34 1.03 9.27
N PHE A 12 -0.93 1.06 8.86
CA PHE A 12 -1.51 0.05 7.97
C PHE A 12 -0.87 0.06 6.57
N VAL A 13 -0.66 1.24 6.00
CA VAL A 13 -0.04 1.38 4.68
C VAL A 13 1.40 0.86 4.69
N PHE A 14 2.17 1.16 5.74
CA PHE A 14 3.53 0.63 5.91
C PHE A 14 3.53 -0.87 6.16
N ALA A 15 2.58 -1.41 6.94
CA ALA A 15 2.44 -2.84 7.12
C ALA A 15 2.19 -3.55 5.77
N LEU A 16 1.34 -2.97 4.91
CA LEU A 16 1.06 -3.48 3.57
C LEU A 16 2.30 -3.40 2.67
N ALA A 17 3.07 -2.31 2.72
CA ALA A 17 4.34 -2.17 2.04
C ALA A 17 5.37 -3.22 2.49
N ALA A 18 5.52 -3.42 3.80
CA ALA A 18 6.43 -4.40 4.37
C ALA A 18 6.04 -5.83 3.98
N TYR A 19 4.74 -6.15 4.01
CA TYR A 19 4.21 -7.43 3.60
C TYR A 19 4.49 -7.71 2.11
N THR A 20 4.18 -6.74 1.25
CA THR A 20 4.42 -6.86 -0.21
C THR A 20 5.89 -7.00 -0.54
N TRP A 21 6.76 -6.26 0.15
CA TRP A 21 8.21 -6.38 -0.02
C TRP A 21 8.74 -7.75 0.40
N ARG A 22 8.30 -8.26 1.55
CA ARG A 22 8.77 -9.55 2.08
C ARG A 22 8.33 -10.71 1.20
N HIS A 23 7.10 -10.66 0.69
CA HIS A 23 6.51 -11.75 -0.08
C HIS A 23 6.73 -11.64 -1.59
N ARG A 24 7.43 -10.61 -2.09
CA ARG A 24 7.73 -10.42 -3.54
C ARG A 24 8.51 -11.58 -4.18
N ASN A 25 9.34 -12.27 -3.40
CA ASN A 25 10.20 -13.39 -3.84
C ASN A 25 9.82 -14.70 -3.13
N GLN A 26 8.79 -14.66 -2.28
CA GLN A 26 8.28 -15.81 -1.53
C GLN A 26 6.84 -16.08 -1.97
N ASN A 27 6.13 -16.96 -1.27
CA ASN A 27 4.71 -17.17 -1.54
C ASN A 27 3.96 -15.85 -1.28
N PHE A 28 3.30 -15.30 -2.29
CA PHE A 28 2.51 -14.09 -2.14
C PHE A 28 1.04 -14.49 -2.06
N LEU A 29 0.40 -14.22 -0.91
CA LEU A 29 -0.95 -14.71 -0.59
C LEU A 29 -1.03 -16.25 -0.72
N MET A 30 -1.66 -16.73 -1.81
CA MET A 30 -1.84 -18.15 -2.15
C MET A 30 -0.96 -18.63 -3.32
N ILE A 31 -0.18 -17.74 -3.96
CA ILE A 31 0.60 -18.07 -5.17
C ILE A 31 1.98 -18.61 -4.76
N LYS A 32 2.23 -19.90 -5.01
CA LYS A 32 3.57 -20.51 -4.92
C LYS A 32 4.41 -20.06 -6.12
N LYS A 33 5.55 -19.42 -5.85
CA LYS A 33 6.50 -18.86 -6.86
C LYS A 33 5.85 -17.76 -7.73
N PRO A 34 5.81 -16.50 -7.26
CA PRO A 34 5.29 -15.39 -8.04
C PRO A 34 6.05 -15.27 -9.36
N ALA A 35 5.31 -15.12 -10.47
CA ALA A 35 5.90 -14.89 -11.78
C ALA A 35 6.72 -13.58 -11.76
N PRO A 36 7.74 -13.41 -12.63
CA PRO A 36 8.58 -12.21 -12.67
C PRO A 36 7.78 -10.91 -12.79
N ALA A 37 6.65 -10.95 -13.51
CA ALA A 37 5.72 -9.84 -13.64
C ALA A 37 5.06 -9.44 -12.30
N LEU A 38 4.65 -10.43 -11.50
CA LEU A 38 4.05 -10.21 -10.18
C LEU A 38 5.06 -9.67 -9.18
N THR A 39 6.31 -10.15 -9.21
CA THR A 39 7.40 -9.59 -8.38
C THR A 39 7.69 -8.12 -8.73
N ARG A 40 7.69 -7.75 -10.02
CA ARG A 40 7.87 -6.37 -10.45
C ARG A 40 6.70 -5.49 -10.00
N PHE A 41 5.48 -5.99 -10.12
CA PHE A 41 4.27 -5.34 -9.64
C PHE A 41 4.31 -5.10 -8.11
N LEU A 42 4.63 -6.13 -7.33
CA LEU A 42 4.77 -6.06 -5.87
C LEU A 42 5.82 -5.04 -5.44
N LYS A 43 6.96 -4.95 -6.14
CA LYS A 43 7.99 -3.93 -5.88
C LYS A 43 7.47 -2.51 -6.14
N ILE A 44 6.78 -2.29 -7.26
CA ILE A 44 6.20 -0.97 -7.61
C ILE A 44 5.19 -0.55 -6.53
N PHE A 45 4.29 -1.45 -6.13
CA PHE A 45 3.29 -1.18 -5.10
C PHE A 45 3.89 -0.98 -3.71
N THR A 46 4.97 -1.71 -3.37
CA THR A 46 5.71 -1.45 -2.13
C THR A 46 6.16 0.01 -2.08
N VAL A 47 6.77 0.51 -3.15
CA VAL A 47 7.27 1.89 -3.21
C VAL A 47 6.11 2.88 -3.12
N LEU A 48 5.03 2.67 -3.88
CA LEU A 48 3.83 3.51 -3.82
C LEU A 48 3.23 3.58 -2.42
N PHE A 49 3.04 2.44 -1.75
CA PHE A 49 2.53 2.43 -0.38
C PHE A 49 3.49 3.13 0.59
N THR A 50 4.80 2.91 0.46
CA THR A 50 5.79 3.60 1.29
C THR A 50 5.69 5.12 1.13
N VAL A 51 5.58 5.61 -0.10
CA VAL A 51 5.43 7.05 -0.40
C VAL A 51 4.14 7.60 0.19
N VAL A 52 3.01 6.91 0.05
CA VAL A 52 1.72 7.31 0.64
C VAL A 52 1.79 7.33 2.17
N GLY A 53 2.45 6.34 2.79
CA GLY A 53 2.66 6.30 4.23
C GLY A 53 3.47 7.48 4.75
N VAL A 54 4.54 7.86 4.04
CA VAL A 54 5.34 9.06 4.35
C VAL A 54 4.48 10.32 4.22
N PHE A 55 3.71 10.46 3.13
CA PHE A 55 2.82 11.60 2.95
C PHE A 55 1.72 11.66 4.02
N ALA A 56 1.22 10.53 4.52
CA ALA A 56 0.26 10.51 5.61
C ALA A 56 0.86 11.04 6.92
N ILE A 57 2.11 10.69 7.25
CA ILE A 57 2.80 11.23 8.42
C ILE A 57 3.00 12.74 8.29
N ILE A 58 3.52 13.20 7.15
CA ILE A 58 3.76 14.62 6.89
C ILE A 58 2.44 15.40 6.85
N GLY A 59 1.42 14.85 6.20
CA GLY A 59 0.09 15.44 6.06
C GLY A 59 -0.64 15.56 7.40
N GLY A 60 -0.50 14.56 8.27
CA GLY A 60 -1.04 14.62 9.62
C GLY A 60 -0.47 15.76 10.48
N LEU A 61 0.76 16.21 10.19
CA LEU A 61 1.46 17.27 10.91
C LEU A 61 1.24 18.67 10.33
N ALA A 62 1.27 18.79 9.00
CA ALA A 62 1.39 20.10 8.33
C ALA A 62 0.24 20.43 7.38
N PHE A 63 -0.61 19.47 7.01
CA PHE A 63 -1.60 19.69 5.96
C PHE A 63 -3.01 20.00 6.50
N PRO A 64 -3.78 20.82 5.78
CA PRO A 64 -5.19 21.04 6.07
C PRO A 64 -6.02 19.77 5.82
N THR A 65 -7.20 19.70 6.45
CA THR A 65 -8.07 18.51 6.45
C THR A 65 -8.43 18.01 5.04
N TRP A 66 -8.67 18.92 4.09
CA TRP A 66 -9.02 18.55 2.72
C TRP A 66 -7.87 17.83 1.99
N ALA A 67 -6.62 18.23 2.21
CA ALA A 67 -5.46 17.57 1.62
C ALA A 67 -5.24 16.17 2.23
N ASN A 68 -5.49 16.02 3.54
CA ASN A 68 -5.47 14.73 4.22
C ASN A 68 -6.55 13.76 3.69
N LEU A 69 -7.72 14.25 3.28
CA LEU A 69 -8.74 13.44 2.61
C LEU A 69 -8.25 12.91 1.26
N VAL A 70 -7.52 13.71 0.48
CA VAL A 70 -6.93 13.26 -0.80
C VAL A 70 -5.90 12.14 -0.57
N ILE A 71 -5.09 12.25 0.49
CA ILE A 71 -4.11 11.21 0.86
C ILE A 71 -4.80 9.91 1.28
N LEU A 72 -5.91 9.99 2.02
CA LEU A 72 -6.74 8.86 2.38
C LEU A 72 -7.34 8.18 1.15
N VAL A 73 -8.00 8.95 0.28
CA VAL A 73 -8.68 8.43 -0.92
C VAL A 73 -7.66 7.80 -1.88
N SER A 74 -6.51 8.45 -2.08
CA SER A 74 -5.48 7.94 -2.99
C SER A 74 -4.87 6.62 -2.52
N GLY A 75 -4.56 6.46 -1.23
CA GLY A 75 -4.06 5.17 -0.75
C GLY A 75 -5.13 4.08 -0.65
N ALA A 76 -6.38 4.43 -0.36
CA ALA A 76 -7.49 3.48 -0.47
C ALA A 76 -7.70 3.00 -1.92
N PHE A 77 -7.60 3.91 -2.89
CA PHE A 77 -7.67 3.58 -4.31
C PHE A 77 -6.52 2.67 -4.74
N LEU A 78 -5.29 2.98 -4.31
CA LEU A 78 -4.11 2.13 -4.54
C LEU A 78 -4.29 0.73 -3.92
N ALA A 79 -4.83 0.64 -2.70
CA ALA A 79 -5.09 -0.65 -2.04
C ALA A 79 -6.13 -1.48 -2.82
N THR A 80 -7.20 -0.85 -3.33
CA THR A 80 -8.20 -1.54 -4.16
C THR A 80 -7.61 -2.05 -5.46
N ILE A 81 -6.83 -1.23 -6.18
CA ILE A 81 -6.14 -1.67 -7.40
C ILE A 81 -5.18 -2.82 -7.08
N PHE A 82 -4.44 -2.70 -5.99
CA PHE A 82 -3.51 -3.73 -5.54
C PHE A 82 -4.19 -5.07 -5.29
N ILE A 83 -5.32 -5.06 -4.57
CA ILE A 83 -6.12 -6.26 -4.28
C ILE A 83 -6.69 -6.82 -5.58
N PHE A 84 -7.30 -5.99 -6.43
CA PHE A 84 -7.91 -6.41 -7.68
C PHE A 84 -6.89 -7.09 -8.60
N ILE A 85 -5.74 -6.47 -8.81
CA ILE A 85 -4.68 -7.05 -9.63
C ILE A 85 -4.15 -8.33 -8.97
N SER A 86 -3.91 -8.33 -7.66
CA SER A 86 -3.49 -9.53 -6.95
C SER A 86 -4.48 -10.69 -7.15
N LEU A 87 -5.79 -10.45 -7.03
CA LEU A 87 -6.84 -11.45 -7.24
C LEU A 87 -6.89 -11.97 -8.68
N THR A 88 -6.75 -11.08 -9.68
CA THR A 88 -6.72 -11.49 -11.10
C THR A 88 -5.48 -12.32 -11.46
N GLN A 89 -4.41 -12.22 -10.66
CA GLN A 89 -3.20 -13.03 -10.80
C GLN A 89 -3.27 -14.36 -10.02
N ILE A 90 -4.23 -14.54 -9.09
CA ILE A 90 -4.52 -15.82 -8.41
C ILE A 90 -5.33 -16.75 -9.35
N LYS A 91 -5.00 -16.80 -10.64
CA LYS A 91 -5.65 -17.78 -11.53
C LYS A 91 -5.31 -19.19 -11.04
N LEU A 92 -6.39 -19.96 -10.85
CA LEU A 92 -6.47 -21.39 -10.55
C LEU A 92 -5.34 -22.21 -11.21
#